data_AF-A0AAU2ZND1-F1
#
_entry.id   AF-A0AAU2ZND1-F1
#
_cell.length_a   1.000
_cell.length_b   1.000
_cell.length_c   1.000
_cell.angle_alpha   90.00
_cell.angle_beta   90.00
_cell.angle_gamma   90.00
#
_symmetry.space_group_name_H-M   'P 1'
#
loop_
_entity.id
_entity.type
_entity.pdbx_description
1 polymer ?
#
loop_
_entity_poly.entity_id
_entity_poly.type
_entity_poly.pdbx_seq_one_letter_code
_entity_poly.pdbx_strand_id
1 'polypeptide(L)'
;MPRLQEIHVNLVERLQEAKDQGWLGEVAAIETTMAAAAQKLEAMRERAAQPSTVHLGMPDFRRHAGRSSAESEAPPTSACPL
;
A
#
# COMPACT_ATOMS: atom_id res chain seq x y z
N MET A 1 14.17 -4.61 9.21
CA MET A 1 13.68 -3.54 8.31
C MET A 1 14.86 -2.64 7.90
N PRO A 2 15.73 -3.11 6.98
CA PRO A 2 17.04 -2.49 6.74
C PRO A 2 16.95 -1.08 6.13
N ARG A 3 16.07 -0.87 5.14
CA ARG A 3 15.99 0.42 4.44
C ARG A 3 15.63 1.61 5.33
N LEU A 4 14.70 1.42 6.27
CA LEU A 4 14.27 2.51 7.15
C LEU A 4 15.31 2.82 8.24
N GLN A 5 16.14 1.84 8.61
CA GLN A 5 17.28 2.05 9.51
C GLN A 5 18.39 2.84 8.82
N GLU A 6 18.69 2.56 7.54
CA GLU A 6 19.63 3.37 6.74
C GLU A 6 19.19 4.84 6.66
N ILE A 7 17.90 5.09 6.42
CA ILE A 7 17.34 6.45 6.38
C ILE A 7 17.55 7.14 7.74
N HIS A 8 17.32 6.43 8.86
CA HIS A 8 17.52 7.00 10.19
C HIS A 8 18.98 7.40 10.44
N VAL A 9 19.95 6.56 10.06
CA VAL A 9 21.38 6.87 10.17
C VAL A 9 21.73 8.11 9.33
N ASN A 10 21.26 8.18 8.09
CA ASN A 10 21.53 9.34 7.23
C ASN A 10 20.91 10.65 7.77
N LEU A 11 19.73 10.58 8.41
CA LEU A 11 19.13 11.74 9.06
C LEU A 11 19.94 12.24 10.26
N VAL A 12 20.58 11.34 11.01
CA VAL A 12 21.47 11.71 12.13
C VAL A 12 22.69 12.47 11.62
N GLU A 13 23.32 11.99 10.54
CA GLU A 13 24.45 12.67 9.90
C GLU A 13 24.05 14.07 9.43
N ARG A 14 22.89 14.19 8.76
CA ARG A 14 22.42 15.48 8.24
C ARG A 14 21.96 16.45 9.33
N LEU A 15 21.47 15.93 10.46
CA LEU A 15 21.18 16.73 11.64
C LEU A 15 22.45 17.37 12.20
N GLN A 16 23.55 16.62 12.26
CA GLN A 16 24.82 17.13 12.76
C GLN A 16 25.34 18.25 11.84
N GLU A 17 25.33 18.03 10.53
CA GLU A 17 25.73 19.04 9.55
C GLU A 17 24.89 20.32 9.67
N ALA A 18 23.56 20.19 9.78
CA ALA A 18 22.67 21.34 9.93
C ALA A 18 22.94 22.12 11.24
N LYS A 19 23.30 21.42 12.32
CA LYS A 19 23.70 22.06 13.59
C LYS A 19 25.01 22.82 13.44
N ASP A 20 26.02 22.20 12.81
CA ASP A 20 27.34 22.79 12.60
C ASP A 20 27.27 24.03 11.71
N GLN A 21 26.38 24.04 10.72
CA GLN A 21 26.13 25.17 9.81
C GLN A 21 25.14 26.20 10.38
N GLY A 22 24.53 25.96 11.54
CA GLY A 22 23.54 26.86 12.14
C GLY A 22 22.21 26.94 11.37
N TRP A 23 21.87 25.93 10.57
CA TRP A 23 20.63 25.88 9.79
C TRP A 23 19.43 25.47 10.64
N LEU A 24 18.97 26.36 11.51
CA LEU A 24 17.91 26.07 12.49
C LEU A 24 16.60 25.55 11.85
N GLY A 25 16.24 26.06 10.68
CA GLY A 25 15.06 25.58 9.93
C GLY A 25 15.20 24.13 9.49
N GLU A 26 16.39 23.74 9.03
CA GLU A 26 16.69 22.37 8.59
C GLU A 26 16.77 21.42 9.79
N VAL A 27 17.37 21.87 10.92
CA VAL A 27 17.36 21.12 12.18
C VAL A 27 15.94 20.75 12.60
N ALA A 28 15.02 21.72 12.63
CA ALA A 28 13.63 21.47 13.01
C ALA A 28 12.92 20.51 12.03
N ALA A 29 13.16 20.65 10.73
CA ALA A 29 12.60 19.78 9.71
C ALA A 29 13.12 18.33 9.82
N ILE A 30 14.43 18.17 10.08
CA ILE A 30 15.07 16.86 10.25
C ILE A 30 14.57 16.18 11.52
N GLU A 31 14.51 16.88 12.66
CA GLU A 31 13.99 16.32 13.93
C GLU A 31 12.53 15.84 13.78
N THR A 32 11.69 16.62 13.09
CA THR A 32 10.31 16.22 12.75
C THR A 32 10.28 14.94 11.92
N THR A 33 11.14 14.86 10.91
CA THR A 33 11.23 13.69 10.02
C THR A 33 11.75 12.46 10.75
N MET A 34 12.72 12.62 11.66
CA MET A 34 13.22 11.55 12.52
C MET A 34 12.13 10.99 13.43
N ALA A 35 11.31 11.86 14.05
CA ALA A 35 10.19 11.44 14.88
C ALA A 35 9.17 10.62 14.06
N ALA A 36 8.87 11.04 12.83
CA ALA A 36 7.99 10.30 11.93
C ALA A 36 8.59 8.93 11.51
N ALA A 37 9.90 8.88 11.22
CA ALA A 37 10.59 7.63 10.88
C ALA A 37 10.59 6.64 12.05
N ALA A 38 10.81 7.12 13.28
CA ALA A 38 10.75 6.30 14.49
C ALA A 38 9.34 5.73 14.71
N GLN A 39 8.30 6.57 14.59
CA GLN A 39 6.90 6.11 14.66
C GLN A 39 6.59 5.05 13.59
N LYS A 40 7.09 5.24 12.36
CA LYS A 40 6.90 4.26 11.28
C LYS A 40 7.58 2.93 11.56
N LEU A 41 8.80 2.96 12.12
CA LEU A 41 9.51 1.74 12.53
C LEU A 41 8.71 0.97 13.58
N GLU A 42 8.15 1.67 14.56
CA GLU A 42 7.36 1.02 15.61
C GLU A 42 6.08 0.41 15.06
N ALA A 43 5.31 1.16 14.26
CA ALA A 43 4.12 0.63 13.60
C ALA A 43 4.43 -0.60 12.72
N MET A 44 5.60 -0.63 12.07
CA MET A 44 6.04 -1.79 11.29
C MET A 44 6.40 -2.99 12.17
N ARG A 45 7.00 -2.77 13.35
CA ARG A 45 7.30 -3.85 14.31
C ARG A 45 6.01 -4.43 14.89
N GLU A 46 5.09 -3.58 15.33
CA GLU A 46 3.78 -3.99 15.82
C GLU A 46 3.02 -4.82 14.77
N ARG A 47 2.99 -4.34 13.51
CA ARG A 47 2.35 -5.07 12.41
C ARG A 47 3.05 -6.39 12.09
N ALA A 48 4.38 -6.47 12.22
CA ALA A 48 5.11 -7.71 12.01
C ALA A 48 4.88 -8.72 13.13
N ALA A 49 4.55 -8.27 14.35
CA ALA A 49 4.19 -9.13 15.47
C ALA A 49 2.76 -9.69 15.37
N GLN A 50 1.89 -9.04 14.57
CA GLN A 50 0.52 -9.49 14.35
C GLN A 50 0.44 -10.50 13.19
N PRO A 51 -0.44 -11.52 13.28
CA PRO A 51 -0.68 -12.44 12.17
C PRO A 51 -1.20 -11.68 10.95
N SER A 52 -0.53 -11.85 9.81
CA SER A 52 -0.80 -11.10 8.57
C SER A 52 -2.05 -11.60 7.80
N THR A 53 -2.76 -12.58 8.34
CA THR A 53 -3.88 -13.22 7.65
C THR A 53 -5.14 -12.37 7.82
N VAL A 54 -5.51 -11.63 6.77
CA VAL A 54 -6.82 -10.98 6.66
C VAL A 54 -7.77 -11.94 5.94
N HIS A 55 -8.81 -12.39 6.62
CA HIS A 55 -9.83 -13.25 6.01
C HIS A 55 -10.75 -12.41 5.11
N LEU A 56 -10.53 -12.46 3.80
CA LEU A 56 -11.28 -11.66 2.81
C LEU A 56 -12.69 -12.20 2.52
N GLY A 57 -13.02 -13.43 2.94
CA GLY A 57 -14.30 -14.07 2.64
C GLY A 57 -14.50 -14.39 1.16
N MET A 58 -15.68 -14.93 0.82
CA MET A 58 -16.11 -15.17 -0.56
C MET A 58 -17.01 -14.00 -1.00
N PRO A 59 -16.69 -13.27 -2.08
CA PRO A 59 -17.57 -12.20 -2.57
C PRO A 59 -18.91 -12.76 -3.09
N ASP A 60 -20.03 -12.11 -2.75
CA ASP A 60 -21.35 -12.47 -3.26
C ASP A 60 -21.58 -11.86 -4.66
N PHE A 61 -21.37 -12.66 -5.69
CA PHE A 61 -21.56 -12.25 -7.09
C PHE A 61 -23.02 -12.05 -7.49
N ARG A 62 -24.01 -12.49 -6.69
CA ARG A 62 -25.43 -12.36 -7.05
C ARG A 62 -25.91 -10.91 -7.09
N ARG A 63 -25.28 -10.00 -6.34
CA ARG A 63 -25.60 -8.56 -6.35
C ARG A 63 -24.95 -7.77 -7.49
N HIS A 64 -23.92 -8.33 -8.14
CA HIS A 64 -23.14 -7.67 -9.19
C HIS A 64 -23.45 -8.17 -10.61
N ALA A 65 -24.20 -9.27 -10.75
CA ALA A 65 -24.72 -9.75 -12.03
C ALA A 65 -25.89 -8.89 -12.53
N GLY A 66 -25.63 -7.59 -12.73
CA GLY A 66 -26.55 -6.63 -13.30
C GLY A 66 -26.14 -6.26 -14.72
N ARG A 67 -26.85 -6.86 -15.69
CA ARG A 67 -26.95 -6.48 -17.12
C ARG A 67 -25.81 -6.95 -18.04
N SER A 68 -25.99 -8.15 -18.59
CA SER A 68 -25.54 -8.50 -19.94
C SER A 68 -26.74 -9.04 -20.71
N SER A 69 -27.67 -8.16 -21.08
CA SER A 69 -28.60 -8.45 -22.17
C SER A 69 -27.85 -8.17 -23.47
N ALA A 70 -27.41 -9.22 -24.15
CA ALA A 70 -27.10 -9.20 -25.56
C ALA A 70 -27.76 -10.43 -26.20
N GLU A 71 -28.48 -10.16 -27.28
CA GLU A 71 -29.44 -10.98 -28.01
C GLU A 71 -29.26 -12.49 -27.98
N SER A 72 -30.37 -13.18 -27.69
CA SER A 72 -30.65 -14.53 -28.18
C SER A 72 -30.90 -14.48 -29.68
N GLU A 73 -29.84 -14.57 -30.50
CA GLU A 73 -29.98 -14.87 -31.92
C GLU A 73 -30.08 -16.39 -32.11
N ALA A 74 -31.29 -16.86 -32.40
CA ALA A 74 -31.56 -18.25 -32.74
C ALA A 74 -31.05 -18.55 -34.17
N PRO A 75 -30.31 -19.64 -34.41
CA PRO A 75 -29.94 -20.02 -35.76
C PRO A 75 -31.14 -20.67 -36.50
N PRO A 76 -31.32 -20.44 -37.81
CA PRO A 76 -32.41 -21.05 -38.58
C PRO A 76 -32.15 -22.55 -38.78
N THR A 77 -33.17 -23.36 -38.47
CA THR A 77 -33.24 -24.79 -38.78
C THR A 77 -33.08 -25.01 -40.28
N SER A 78 -31.94 -25.55 -40.71
CA SER A 78 -31.77 -26.09 -42.07
C SER A 78 -32.13 -27.57 -42.06
N ALA A 79 -33.22 -27.92 -42.75
CA ALA A 79 -33.66 -29.30 -42.96
C ALA A 79 -32.96 -29.90 -44.18
N CYS A 80 -32.22 -31.00 -44.00
CA CYS A 80 -31.76 -31.86 -45.10
C CYS A 80 -32.88 -32.85 -45.48
N PRO A 81 -33.28 -32.99 -46.76
CA PRO A 81 -34.10 -34.11 -47.20
C PRO A 81 -33.21 -35.33 -47.56
N LEU A 82 -33.75 -36.53 -47.39
CA LEU A 82 -33.23 -37.79 -47.96
C LEU A 82 -33.80 -38.01 -49.36
#